data_AF-A0AA37IE00-F1
#
_entry.id   AF-A0AA37IE00-F1
#
_cell.length_a   1.000
_cell.length_b   1.000
_cell.length_c   1.000
_cell.angle_alpha   90.00
_cell.angle_beta   90.00
_cell.angle_gamma   90.00
#
_symmetry.space_group_name_H-M   'P 1'
#
loop_
_entity.id
_entity.type
_entity.pdbx_description
1 polymer ?
#
loop_
_entity_poly.entity_id
_entity_poly.type
_entity_poly.pdbx_seq_one_letter_code
_entity_poly.pdbx_strand_id
1 'polypeptide(L)'
;MSDFPTLASRRADEQAVREAVAGFTNWSLTRDEQGQFEFRAEHVVAGGASPRTARRFVRVRLTPAGDFTMQRGFRESPSSARTARAETDADRLECRAFAAVAVERIAQQANETAALLAAATAALHHQ
;
A
#
# COMPACT_ATOMS: atom_id res chain seq x y z
N MET A 1 32.01 -8.08 13.69
CA MET A 1 30.88 -8.90 14.18
C MET A 1 29.75 -8.72 13.18
N SER A 2 29.33 -9.79 12.51
CA SER A 2 28.27 -9.74 11.49
C SER A 2 26.98 -10.19 12.15
N ASP A 3 26.09 -9.25 12.46
CA ASP A 3 24.72 -9.58 12.87
C ASP A 3 23.95 -10.08 11.64
N PHE A 4 23.99 -11.40 11.42
CA PHE A 4 23.01 -12.06 10.57
C PHE A 4 21.72 -12.19 11.39
N PRO A 5 20.61 -11.56 10.97
CA PRO A 5 19.34 -11.70 11.67
C PRO A 5 18.95 -13.18 11.73
N THR A 6 18.66 -13.66 12.93
CA THR A 6 18.30 -15.07 13.15
C THR A 6 17.06 -15.44 12.32
N LEU A 7 16.97 -16.70 11.90
CA LEU A 7 15.80 -17.25 11.18
C LEU A 7 14.48 -16.99 11.91
N ALA A 8 14.50 -16.93 13.25
CA ALA A 8 13.35 -16.61 14.07
C ALA A 8 12.91 -15.14 13.90
N SER A 9 13.85 -14.20 13.85
CA SER A 9 13.55 -12.78 13.57
C SER A 9 12.93 -12.60 12.19
N ARG A 10 13.44 -13.28 11.16
CA ARG A 10 12.88 -13.21 9.79
C ARG A 10 11.44 -13.68 9.72
N ARG A 11 11.12 -14.80 10.39
CA ARG A 11 9.74 -15.33 10.43
C ARG A 11 8.79 -14.44 11.23
N ALA A 12 9.27 -13.84 12.31
CA ALA A 12 8.49 -12.88 13.09
C ALA A 12 8.18 -11.62 12.27
N ASP A 13 9.16 -11.11 11.52
CA ASP A 13 8.99 -9.98 10.61
C ASP A 13 8.01 -10.31 9.48
N GLU A 14 8.13 -11.49 8.86
CA GLU A 14 7.20 -11.96 7.82
C GLU A 14 5.76 -12.10 8.34
N GLN A 15 5.58 -12.67 9.53
CA GLN A 15 4.27 -12.82 10.15
C GLN A 15 3.66 -11.46 10.48
N ALA A 16 4.44 -10.55 11.06
CA ALA A 16 4.00 -9.19 11.37
C ALA A 16 3.61 -8.40 10.11
N VAL A 17 4.34 -8.57 9.00
CA VAL A 17 3.97 -8.01 7.70
C VAL A 17 2.67 -8.60 7.18
N ARG A 18 2.48 -9.93 7.25
CA ARG A 18 1.23 -10.58 6.83
C ARG A 18 0.03 -10.09 7.63
N GLU A 19 0.18 -9.99 8.95
CA GLU A 19 -0.86 -9.48 9.85
C GLU A 19 -1.18 -8.02 9.56
N ALA A 20 -0.15 -7.18 9.34
CA ALA A 20 -0.34 -5.80 8.93
C ALA A 20 -1.11 -5.70 7.59
N VAL A 21 -0.77 -6.52 6.59
CA VAL A 21 -1.49 -6.57 5.31
C VAL A 21 -2.94 -7.00 5.50
N ALA A 22 -3.21 -7.99 6.35
CA ALA A 22 -4.55 -8.48 6.63
C ALA A 22 -5.46 -7.43 7.30
N GLY A 23 -4.89 -6.44 7.99
CA GLY A 23 -5.65 -5.33 8.56
C GLY A 23 -6.20 -4.34 7.53
N PHE A 24 -5.68 -4.35 6.30
CA PHE A 24 -6.14 -3.46 5.23
C PHE A 24 -7.35 -4.03 4.49
N THR A 25 -8.31 -3.16 4.22
CA THR A 25 -9.60 -3.46 3.59
C THR A 25 -9.92 -2.38 2.55
N ASN A 26 -11.00 -2.56 1.76
CA ASN A 26 -11.43 -1.57 0.77
C ASN A 26 -10.31 -1.15 -0.21
N TRP A 27 -9.61 -2.15 -0.75
CA TRP A 27 -8.54 -1.95 -1.72
C TRP A 27 -9.09 -1.41 -3.03
N SER A 28 -8.43 -0.39 -3.58
CA SER A 28 -8.75 0.17 -4.88
C SER A 28 -7.48 0.58 -5.62
N LEU A 29 -7.40 0.23 -6.90
CA LEU A 29 -6.36 0.67 -7.82
C LEU A 29 -7.01 1.53 -8.90
N THR A 30 -6.58 2.77 -9.03
CA THR A 30 -7.00 3.68 -10.11
C THR A 30 -5.78 4.18 -10.88
N ARG A 31 -6.00 4.61 -12.11
CA ARG A 31 -4.98 5.25 -12.94
C ARG A 31 -5.50 6.62 -13.35
N ASP A 32 -4.71 7.66 -13.16
CA ASP A 32 -5.08 9.02 -13.57
C ASP A 32 -4.81 9.26 -15.07
N GLU A 33 -5.29 10.39 -15.58
CA GLU A 33 -5.14 10.80 -16.99
C GLU A 33 -3.68 11.03 -17.39
N GLN A 34 -2.79 11.25 -16.43
CA GLN A 34 -1.34 11.40 -16.63
C GLN A 34 -0.63 10.04 -16.62
N GLY A 35 -1.39 8.95 -16.47
CA GLY A 35 -0.87 7.59 -16.43
C GLY A 35 -0.26 7.18 -15.10
N GLN A 36 -0.40 7.98 -14.04
CA GLN A 36 0.05 7.62 -12.68
C GLN A 36 -0.93 6.64 -12.06
N PHE A 37 -0.40 5.67 -11.30
CA PHE A 37 -1.23 4.72 -10.57
C PHE A 37 -1.45 5.21 -9.14
N GLU A 38 -2.69 5.21 -8.67
CA GLU A 38 -3.05 5.42 -7.27
C GLU A 38 -3.61 4.13 -6.68
N PHE A 39 -2.93 3.60 -5.66
CA PHE A 39 -3.39 2.46 -4.89
C PHE A 39 -3.80 2.89 -3.49
N ARG A 40 -5.02 2.56 -3.08
CA ARG A 40 -5.60 2.96 -1.80
C ARG A 40 -6.15 1.75 -1.06
N ALA A 41 -6.02 1.75 0.26
CA ALA A 41 -6.78 0.89 1.15
C ALA A 41 -7.18 1.64 2.43
N GLU A 42 -8.14 1.07 3.15
CA GLU A 42 -8.54 1.49 4.49
C GLU A 42 -7.96 0.52 5.52
N HIS A 43 -7.27 1.04 6.52
CA HIS A 43 -6.78 0.30 7.67
C HIS A 43 -7.66 0.59 8.89
N VAL A 44 -8.21 -0.44 9.51
CA VAL A 44 -8.92 -0.30 10.78
C VAL A 44 -7.88 -0.28 11.90
N VAL A 45 -7.71 0.87 12.56
CA VAL A 45 -6.88 0.94 13.75
C VAL A 45 -7.72 0.50 14.93
N ALA A 46 -7.31 -0.57 15.61
CA ALA A 46 -7.85 -0.92 16.91
C ALA A 46 -7.47 0.20 17.90
N GLY A 47 -8.35 1.18 18.06
CA GLY A 47 -8.22 2.22 19.07
C GLY A 47 -8.52 1.65 20.45
N GLY A 48 -7.60 1.81 21.40
CA GLY A 48 -7.88 1.49 22.81
C GLY A 48 -9.12 2.23 23.35
N ALA A 49 -9.69 1.68 24.43
CA ALA A 49 -10.78 2.18 25.31
C ALA A 49 -12.09 2.71 24.70
N SER A 50 -12.18 2.98 23.39
CA SER A 50 -13.44 3.36 22.73
C SER A 50 -13.58 2.63 21.39
N PRO A 51 -14.64 1.83 21.18
CA PRO A 51 -14.84 1.02 19.98
C PRO A 51 -15.24 1.85 18.75
N ARG A 52 -15.10 3.18 18.78
CA ARG A 52 -15.22 4.00 17.57
C ARG A 52 -14.02 3.67 16.67
N THR A 53 -14.30 2.85 15.68
CA THR A 53 -13.36 2.33 14.70
C THR A 53 -12.73 3.51 13.93
N ALA A 54 -11.57 3.98 14.38
CA ALA A 54 -10.80 4.98 13.65
C ALA A 54 -10.31 4.32 12.36
N ARG A 55 -10.86 4.76 11.21
CA ARG A 55 -10.42 4.29 9.90
C ARG A 55 -9.31 5.20 9.40
N ARG A 56 -8.12 4.64 9.24
CA ARG A 56 -7.04 5.28 8.49
C ARG A 56 -7.20 4.91 7.02
N PHE A 57 -6.92 5.86 6.13
CA PHE A 57 -6.67 5.54 4.74
C PHE A 57 -5.18 5.68 4.47
N VAL A 58 -4.66 4.76 3.68
CA VAL A 58 -3.30 4.85 3.13
C VAL A 58 -3.44 4.83 1.62
N ARG A 59 -2.75 5.75 0.95
CA ARG A 59 -2.63 5.79 -0.50
C ARG A 59 -1.17 5.86 -0.91
N VAL A 60 -0.83 5.14 -1.96
CA VAL A 60 0.45 5.21 -2.65
C VAL A 60 0.17 5.64 -4.08
N ARG A 61 0.84 6.72 -4.51
CA ARG A 61 0.85 7.13 -5.92
C ARG A 61 2.21 6.80 -6.50
N LEU A 62 2.21 6.08 -7.61
CA LEU A 62 3.41 5.71 -8.36
C LEU A 62 3.45 6.48 -9.68
N THR A 63 4.56 7.14 -9.95
CA THR A 63 4.84 7.74 -11.25
C THR A 63 5.21 6.66 -12.26
N PRO A 64 5.08 6.94 -13.57
CA PRO A 64 5.56 6.01 -14.60
C PRO A 64 7.06 5.72 -14.53
N ALA A 65 7.86 6.60 -13.89
CA ALA A 65 9.30 6.42 -13.72
C ALA A 65 9.68 5.48 -12.56
N GLY A 66 8.70 5.02 -11.78
CA GLY A 66 8.92 4.14 -10.63
C GLY A 66 9.10 4.87 -9.30
N ASP A 67 9.07 6.21 -9.30
CA ASP A 67 9.01 6.99 -8.06
C ASP A 67 7.64 6.82 -7.40
N PHE A 68 7.58 6.86 -6.07
CA PHE A 68 6.31 6.81 -5.36
C PHE A 68 6.21 7.86 -4.26
N THR A 69 4.98 8.30 -4.04
CA THR A 69 4.61 9.12 -2.88
C THR A 69 3.57 8.37 -2.06
N MET A 70 3.70 8.43 -0.74
CA MET A 70 2.74 7.83 0.18
C MET A 70 2.04 8.91 0.97
N GLN A 71 0.72 8.83 1.05
CA GLN A 71 -0.07 9.72 1.88
C GLN A 71 -0.98 8.92 2.81
N ARG A 72 -1.04 9.39 4.05
CA ARG A 72 -1.82 8.78 5.13
C ARG A 72 -2.77 9.82 5.66
N GLY A 73 -3.99 9.42 5.97
CA GLY A 73 -4.93 10.29 6.66
C GLY A 73 -5.90 9.50 7.49
N PHE A 74 -6.57 10.21 8.37
CA PHE A 74 -7.65 9.68 9.18
C PHE A 74 -8.96 10.13 8.55
N ARG A 75 -9.90 9.20 8.39
CA ARG A 75 -11.28 9.56 8.14
C ARG A 75 -11.99 9.62 9.50
N GLU A 76 -11.63 10.59 10.31
CA GLU A 76 -12.38 10.92 11.53
C GLU A 76 -13.18 12.19 11.32
N SER A 77 -14.38 12.24 11.92
CA SER A 77 -15.23 13.43 11.96
C SER A 77 -14.41 14.68 12.33
N PRO A 78 -14.76 15.87 11.79
CA PRO A 78 -13.94 17.10 11.81
C PRO A 78 -13.53 17.65 13.20
N SER A 79 -13.90 16.97 14.29
CA SER A 79 -13.61 17.38 15.67
C SER A 79 -12.28 16.87 16.24
N SER A 80 -11.51 15.99 15.57
CA SER A 80 -10.23 15.44 16.09
C SER A 80 -8.98 16.00 15.38
N ALA A 81 -9.07 17.18 14.77
CA ALA A 81 -8.01 17.76 13.91
C ALA A 81 -6.74 18.28 14.62
N ARG A 82 -6.37 17.86 15.84
CA ARG A 82 -5.25 18.53 16.55
C ARG A 82 -4.34 17.70 17.46
N THR A 83 -4.14 16.42 17.18
CA THR A 83 -3.01 15.69 17.80
C THR A 83 -2.27 14.85 16.75
N ALA A 84 -1.19 15.40 16.21
CA ALA A 84 -0.18 14.59 15.55
C ALA A 84 0.46 13.70 16.61
N ARG A 85 -0.08 12.48 16.80
CA ARG A 85 0.58 11.48 17.64
C ARG A 85 1.90 11.10 16.97
N ALA A 86 2.93 10.88 17.79
CA ALA A 86 4.20 10.35 17.30
C ALA A 86 3.93 9.04 16.56
N GLU A 87 4.51 8.92 15.37
CA GLU A 87 4.46 7.71 14.56
C GLU A 87 5.13 6.56 15.32
N THR A 88 4.40 5.46 15.48
CA THR A 88 4.91 4.26 16.15
C THR A 88 5.64 3.33 15.17
N ASP A 89 6.46 2.42 15.67
CA ASP A 89 7.13 1.43 14.81
C ASP A 89 6.14 0.47 14.12
N ALA A 90 4.99 0.21 14.76
CA ALA A 90 3.87 -0.50 14.15
C ALA A 90 3.32 0.28 12.94
N ASP A 91 3.11 1.60 13.08
CA ASP A 91 2.65 2.45 11.97
C ASP A 91 3.65 2.41 10.79
N ARG A 92 4.96 2.45 11.08
CA ARG A 92 6.01 2.36 10.05
C ARG A 92 6.05 1.00 9.36
N LEU A 93 5.84 -0.08 10.11
CA LEU A 93 5.76 -1.43 9.56
C LEU A 93 4.55 -1.57 8.65
N GLU A 94 3.37 -1.14 9.09
CA GLU A 94 2.14 -1.13 8.29
C GLU A 94 2.32 -0.35 6.99
N CYS A 95 2.99 0.79 7.04
CA CYS A 95 3.23 1.60 5.86
C CYS A 95 4.17 0.92 4.86
N ARG A 96 5.27 0.31 5.34
CA ARG A 96 6.18 -0.45 4.47
C ARG A 96 5.49 -1.65 3.85
N ALA A 97 4.71 -2.39 4.64
CA ALA A 97 3.92 -3.53 4.17
C ALA A 97 2.93 -3.10 3.07
N PHE A 98 2.19 -2.01 3.30
CA PHE A 98 1.29 -1.44 2.31
C PHE A 98 2.02 -0.98 1.03
N ALA A 99 3.16 -0.30 1.16
CA ALA A 99 3.95 0.15 0.01
C ALA A 99 4.39 -1.03 -0.85
N ALA A 100 4.89 -2.10 -0.22
CA ALA A 100 5.34 -3.29 -0.93
C ALA A 100 4.19 -3.93 -1.74
N VAL A 101 3.02 -4.11 -1.11
CA VAL A 101 1.83 -4.63 -1.78
C VAL A 101 1.37 -3.71 -2.90
N ALA A 102 1.37 -2.39 -2.68
CA ALA A 102 0.97 -1.40 -3.67
C ALA A 102 1.87 -1.46 -4.91
N VAL A 103 3.19 -1.48 -4.72
CA VAL A 103 4.18 -1.56 -5.78
C VAL A 103 4.03 -2.87 -6.56
N GLU A 104 3.88 -4.00 -5.86
CA GLU A 104 3.69 -5.30 -6.50
C GLU A 104 2.43 -5.33 -7.37
N ARG A 105 1.30 -4.86 -6.84
CA ARG A 105 0.02 -4.83 -7.59
C ARG A 105 0.07 -3.88 -8.78
N ILE A 106 0.72 -2.73 -8.64
CA ILE A 106 0.89 -1.78 -9.74
C ILE A 106 1.83 -2.34 -10.81
N ALA A 107 2.91 -3.01 -10.42
CA ALA A 107 3.82 -3.68 -11.35
C ALA A 107 3.11 -4.81 -12.12
N GLN A 108 2.30 -5.62 -11.43
CA GLN A 108 1.45 -6.66 -12.07
C GLN A 108 0.52 -6.03 -13.12
N GLN A 109 -0.21 -4.96 -12.76
CA GLN A 109 -1.13 -4.28 -13.69
C GLN A 109 -0.39 -3.67 -14.89
N ALA A 110 0.79 -3.09 -14.68
CA ALA A 110 1.60 -2.53 -15.76
C ALA A 110 2.09 -3.62 -16.74
N ASN A 111 2.53 -4.76 -16.22
CA ASN A 111 2.94 -5.91 -17.03
C ASN A 111 1.78 -6.49 -17.84
N GLU A 112 0.60 -6.62 -17.25
CA GLU A 112 -0.61 -7.07 -17.96
C GLU A 112 -0.98 -6.09 -19.09
N THR A 113 -0.90 -4.79 -18.82
CA THR A 113 -1.19 -3.75 -19.82
C THR A 113 -0.19 -3.80 -20.98
N ALA A 114 1.09 -3.93 -20.69
CA ALA A 114 2.14 -4.06 -21.71
C ALA A 114 1.97 -5.34 -22.54
N ALA A 115 1.60 -6.45 -21.91
CA ALA A 115 1.30 -7.71 -22.60
C ALA A 115 0.08 -7.58 -23.53
N LEU A 116 -0.99 -6.94 -23.06
CA LEU A 116 -2.18 -6.68 -23.87
C LEU A 116 -1.88 -5.77 -25.07
N LEU A 117 -1.06 -4.73 -24.87
CA LEU A 117 -0.64 -3.84 -25.94
C LEU A 117 0.22 -4.58 -26.97
N ALA A 118 1.21 -5.36 -26.52
CA ALA A 118 2.06 -6.15 -27.41
C ALA A 118 1.24 -7.18 -28.21
N ALA A 119 0.25 -7.83 -27.58
CA ALA A 119 -0.66 -8.75 -28.26
C ALA A 119 -1.54 -8.04 -29.29
N ALA A 120 -2.07 -6.86 -28.98
CA ALA A 120 -2.84 -6.05 -29.92
C ALA A 120 -1.98 -5.56 -31.10
N THR A 121 -0.75 -5.11 -30.84
CA THR A 121 0.21 -4.74 -31.89
C THR A 121 0.56 -5.95 -32.77
N ALA A 122 0.83 -7.11 -32.18
CA ALA A 122 1.07 -8.34 -32.94
C ALA A 122 -0.13 -8.70 -33.83
N ALA A 123 -1.36 -8.62 -33.31
CA ALA A 123 -2.57 -8.89 -34.07
C ALA A 123 -2.79 -7.95 -35.27
N LEU A 124 -2.33 -6.70 -35.18
CA LEU A 124 -2.42 -5.72 -36.28
C LEU A 124 -1.41 -6.01 -37.41
N HIS A 125 -0.29 -6.68 -37.15
CA HIS A 125 0.70 -7.04 -38.18
C HIS A 125 0.33 -8.29 -39.00
N HIS A 126 -0.71 -9.02 -38.60
CA HIS A 126 -1.21 -10.20 -39.28
C HIS A 126 -2.37 -9.92 -40.26
N GLN A 127 -2.80 -8.66 -40.38
CA GLN A 127 -3.78 -8.19 -41.38
C GLN A 127 -3.09 -7.48 -42.54
#